data_AF-A0A530QNW3-F1
#
_entry.id   AF-A0A530QNW3-F1
#
_cell.length_a   1.000
_cell.length_b   1.000
_cell.length_c   1.000
_cell.angle_alpha   90.00
_cell.angle_beta   90.00
_cell.angle_gamma   90.00
#
_symmetry.space_group_name_H-M   'P 1'
#
loop_
_entity.id
_entity.type
_entity.pdbx_description
1 polymer ?
#
loop_
_entity_poly.entity_id
_entity_poly.type
_entity_poly.pdbx_seq_one_letter_code
_entity_poly.pdbx_strand_id
1 'polypeptide(L)'
;YSEWPKNTPNYWALPAMGDVVGWTYRKDWFSKPELQKEFKEKYGWDLGPPATFDQLKQIAEFFQKREIDGKTVYGASIYTERGSEGITMGAMDVLYSFGFQYENPKKPYEMEGFVNSEKSVKGLEFYKALYDCCTPPGASNSYMGEGVDAFKSGQVAMHMNFAFTWPGLQK
;
A
#
# COMPACT_ATOMS: atom_id res chain seq x y z
N TYR A 1 7.54 -21.60 3.84
CA TYR A 1 6.25 -21.92 3.20
C TYR A 1 6.10 -23.40 2.92
N SER A 2 7.08 -24.05 2.30
CA SER A 2 6.96 -25.47 1.92
C SER A 2 7.43 -26.47 2.97
N GLU A 3 8.06 -26.01 4.04
CA GLU A 3 8.83 -26.86 4.96
C GLU A 3 8.14 -26.97 6.33
N TRP A 4 7.95 -28.19 6.83
CA TRP A 4 7.35 -28.42 8.14
C TRP A 4 7.86 -29.72 8.81
N PRO A 5 8.28 -29.68 10.10
CA PRO A 5 8.57 -28.49 10.89
C PRO A 5 9.62 -27.58 10.25
N LYS A 6 9.65 -26.30 10.64
CA LYS A 6 10.64 -25.34 10.12
C LYS A 6 12.07 -25.82 10.46
N ASN A 7 12.99 -25.67 9.52
CA ASN A 7 14.38 -26.17 9.54
C ASN A 7 14.52 -27.70 9.51
N THR A 8 13.64 -28.41 8.80
CA THR A 8 13.71 -29.86 8.52
C THR A 8 13.81 -30.13 7.01
N PRO A 9 14.32 -31.29 6.56
CA PRO A 9 14.41 -31.60 5.13
C PRO A 9 13.06 -31.97 4.48
N ASN A 10 11.95 -31.88 5.22
CA ASN A 10 10.63 -32.32 4.76
C ASN A 10 9.88 -31.18 4.06
N TYR A 11 9.59 -31.35 2.77
CA TYR A 11 8.79 -30.42 1.97
C TYR A 11 7.38 -30.97 1.70
N TRP A 12 6.37 -30.14 1.92
CA TRP A 12 4.94 -30.49 1.80
C TRP A 12 4.22 -29.72 0.69
N ALA A 13 4.91 -28.80 0.03
CA ALA A 13 4.39 -28.05 -1.11
C ALA A 13 5.53 -27.59 -2.02
N LEU A 14 5.25 -27.37 -3.30
CA LEU A 14 6.18 -26.69 -4.21
C LEU A 14 5.64 -25.29 -4.51
N PRO A 15 6.44 -24.21 -4.42
CA PRO A 15 5.99 -22.89 -4.82
C PRO A 15 5.64 -22.88 -6.31
N ALA A 16 4.35 -22.70 -6.61
CA ALA A 16 3.87 -22.65 -8.00
C ALA A 16 3.93 -21.22 -8.58
N MET A 17 3.75 -20.22 -7.74
CA MET A 17 3.78 -18.80 -8.10
C MET A 17 4.26 -17.97 -6.90
N GLY A 18 5.17 -17.04 -7.15
CA GLY A 18 5.54 -15.99 -6.21
C GLY A 18 4.88 -14.68 -6.64
N ASP A 19 4.51 -13.85 -5.67
CA ASP A 19 3.93 -12.55 -5.92
C ASP A 19 4.42 -11.54 -4.88
N VAL A 20 4.22 -10.26 -5.19
CA VAL A 20 4.56 -9.14 -4.34
C VAL A 20 3.44 -8.12 -4.35
N VAL A 21 3.18 -7.50 -3.20
CA VAL A 21 2.36 -6.29 -3.16
C VAL A 21 3.23 -5.13 -3.63
N GLY A 22 2.67 -4.30 -4.50
CA GLY A 22 3.33 -3.13 -5.03
C GLY A 22 2.35 -2.01 -5.32
N TRP A 23 2.88 -0.93 -5.89
CA TRP A 23 2.12 0.29 -6.14
C TRP A 23 2.05 0.62 -7.63
N THR A 24 0.85 0.95 -8.10
CA THR A 24 0.60 1.56 -9.41
C THR A 24 0.16 3.00 -9.24
N TYR A 25 0.49 3.87 -10.19
CA TYR A 25 0.12 5.29 -10.18
C TYR A 25 -0.35 5.77 -11.56
N ARG A 26 -1.14 6.85 -11.57
CA ARG A 26 -1.70 7.48 -12.79
C ARG A 26 -0.68 8.38 -13.47
N LYS A 27 0.09 7.82 -14.42
CA LYS A 27 1.07 8.57 -15.22
C LYS A 27 0.46 9.81 -15.89
N ASP A 28 -0.74 9.69 -16.41
CA ASP A 28 -1.48 10.75 -17.08
C ASP A 28 -1.82 11.93 -16.15
N TRP A 29 -2.10 11.67 -14.87
CA TRP A 29 -2.27 12.73 -13.87
C TRP A 29 -0.92 13.29 -13.43
N PHE A 30 0.08 12.44 -13.22
CA PHE A 30 1.39 12.86 -12.76
C PHE A 30 2.12 13.67 -13.85
N SER A 31 1.78 13.52 -15.13
CA SER A 31 2.37 14.30 -16.22
C SER A 31 1.67 15.63 -16.51
N LYS A 32 0.53 15.94 -15.87
CA LYS A 32 -0.21 17.19 -16.10
C LYS A 32 0.61 18.39 -15.61
N PRO A 33 0.98 19.36 -16.48
CA PRO A 33 1.84 20.49 -16.12
C PRO A 33 1.30 21.33 -14.95
N GLU A 34 -0.01 21.50 -14.88
CA GLU A 34 -0.70 22.22 -13.81
C GLU A 34 -0.56 21.51 -12.46
N LEU A 35 -0.69 20.17 -12.44
CA LEU A 35 -0.54 19.37 -11.22
C LEU A 35 0.92 19.29 -10.76
N GLN A 36 1.86 19.19 -11.70
CA GLN A 36 3.30 19.28 -11.44
C GLN A 36 3.65 20.60 -10.74
N LYS A 37 3.17 21.72 -11.28
CA LYS A 37 3.41 23.04 -10.72
C LYS A 37 2.81 23.19 -9.33
N GLU A 38 1.53 22.86 -9.16
CA GLU A 38 0.84 23.00 -7.86
C GLU A 38 1.46 22.10 -6.78
N PHE A 39 1.81 20.87 -7.14
CA PHE A 39 2.46 19.94 -6.22
C PHE A 39 3.83 20.47 -5.76
N LYS A 40 4.65 20.95 -6.70
CA LYS A 40 5.97 21.51 -6.40
C LYS A 40 5.87 22.77 -5.55
N GLU A 41 4.89 23.64 -5.80
CA GLU A 41 4.63 24.81 -4.98
C GLU A 41 4.22 24.42 -3.55
N LYS A 42 3.42 23.36 -3.38
CA LYS A 42 2.93 22.92 -2.06
C LYS A 42 3.99 22.17 -1.24
N TYR A 43 4.74 21.25 -1.85
CA TYR A 43 5.64 20.35 -1.12
C TYR A 43 7.13 20.61 -1.37
N GLY A 44 7.49 21.44 -2.35
CA GLY A 44 8.87 21.81 -2.63
C GLY A 44 9.67 20.79 -3.44
N TRP A 45 9.03 19.79 -4.05
CA TRP A 45 9.67 18.77 -4.89
C TRP A 45 8.78 18.36 -6.07
N ASP A 46 9.35 17.75 -7.10
CA ASP A 46 8.63 17.42 -8.35
C ASP A 46 7.67 16.24 -8.16
N LEU A 47 6.45 16.32 -8.71
CA LEU A 47 5.46 15.25 -8.60
C LEU A 47 5.96 14.02 -9.39
N GLY A 48 6.10 12.88 -8.73
CA GLY A 48 6.62 11.66 -9.33
C GLY A 48 6.30 10.43 -8.49
N PRO A 49 6.73 9.22 -8.91
CA PRO A 49 6.62 8.03 -8.09
C PRO A 49 7.27 8.24 -6.72
N PRO A 50 6.61 7.90 -5.60
CA PRO A 50 7.17 8.14 -4.28
C PRO A 50 8.42 7.28 -4.04
N ALA A 51 9.49 7.89 -3.54
CA ALA A 51 10.69 7.21 -3.08
C ALA A 51 10.65 6.89 -1.57
N THR A 52 9.75 7.53 -0.82
CA THR A 52 9.58 7.32 0.64
C THR A 52 8.10 7.27 1.01
N PHE A 53 7.78 6.74 2.18
CA PHE A 53 6.40 6.74 2.72
C PHE A 53 5.86 8.15 2.97
N ASP A 54 6.71 9.09 3.37
CA ASP A 54 6.32 10.50 3.52
C ASP A 54 5.90 11.09 2.16
N GLN A 55 6.68 10.82 1.10
CA GLN A 55 6.32 11.24 -0.25
C GLN A 55 5.02 10.57 -0.72
N LEU A 56 4.84 9.27 -0.43
CA LEU A 56 3.61 8.55 -0.74
C LEU A 56 2.40 9.21 -0.09
N LYS A 57 2.49 9.53 1.21
CA LYS A 57 1.40 10.21 1.93
C LYS A 57 1.14 11.61 1.38
N GLN A 58 2.18 12.41 1.11
CA GLN A 58 2.02 13.75 0.54
C GLN A 58 1.34 13.74 -0.83
N ILE A 59 1.67 12.77 -1.68
CA ILE A 59 0.99 12.54 -2.97
C ILE A 59 -0.46 12.12 -2.75
N ALA A 60 -0.72 11.20 -1.83
CA ALA A 60 -2.09 10.78 -1.52
C ALA A 60 -2.94 11.97 -1.01
N GLU A 61 -2.39 12.80 -0.12
CA GLU A 61 -3.00 14.04 0.36
C GLU A 61 -3.23 15.07 -0.75
N PHE A 62 -2.33 15.14 -1.74
CA PHE A 62 -2.45 16.07 -2.87
C PHE A 62 -3.63 15.77 -3.78
N PHE A 63 -3.89 14.48 -4.03
CA PHE A 63 -4.97 14.01 -4.88
C PHE A 63 -6.29 13.81 -4.14
N GLN A 64 -6.29 13.82 -2.80
CA GLN A 64 -7.48 13.54 -2.01
C GLN A 64 -8.58 14.60 -2.22
N LYS A 65 -9.76 14.14 -2.68
CA LYS A 65 -10.96 14.97 -2.99
C LYS A 65 -10.69 16.08 -4.01
N ARG A 66 -9.77 15.86 -4.94
CA ARG A 66 -9.46 16.81 -6.01
C ARG A 66 -10.42 16.63 -7.18
N GLU A 67 -10.73 17.70 -7.90
CA GLU A 67 -11.41 17.62 -9.21
C GLU A 67 -10.38 17.45 -10.33
N ILE A 68 -10.48 16.35 -11.08
CA ILE A 68 -9.69 16.10 -12.30
C ILE A 68 -10.64 15.62 -13.39
N ASP A 69 -10.58 16.27 -14.55
CA ASP A 69 -11.39 15.93 -15.73
C ASP A 69 -12.90 15.84 -15.43
N GLY A 70 -13.39 16.72 -14.53
CA GLY A 70 -14.80 16.82 -14.14
C GLY A 70 -15.29 15.76 -13.14
N LYS A 71 -14.37 15.06 -12.45
CA LYS A 71 -14.68 14.08 -11.42
C LYS A 71 -13.87 14.33 -10.16
N THR A 72 -14.49 14.09 -9.00
CA THR A 72 -13.79 13.98 -7.73
C THR A 72 -12.95 12.71 -7.69
N VAL A 73 -11.66 12.85 -7.38
CA VAL A 73 -10.69 11.77 -7.26
C VAL A 73 -10.08 11.72 -5.86
N TYR A 74 -9.40 10.63 -5.53
CA TYR A 74 -8.88 10.33 -4.20
C TYR A 74 -7.41 9.91 -4.25
N GLY A 75 -6.75 9.95 -3.09
CA GLY A 75 -5.31 9.74 -2.98
C GLY A 75 -4.85 8.34 -3.37
N ALA A 76 -5.35 7.33 -2.67
CA ALA A 76 -4.90 5.96 -2.84
C ALA A 76 -5.99 4.92 -2.55
N SER A 77 -5.98 3.81 -3.30
CA SER A 77 -6.62 2.58 -2.86
C SER A 77 -5.61 1.70 -2.13
N ILE A 78 -5.94 1.29 -0.92
CA ILE A 78 -5.15 0.39 -0.06
C ILE A 78 -6.01 -0.75 0.45
N TYR A 79 -5.38 -1.82 0.94
CA TYR A 79 -6.09 -2.96 1.49
C TYR A 79 -6.66 -2.69 2.89
N THR A 80 -7.95 -2.92 3.06
CA THR A 80 -8.67 -2.72 4.32
C THR A 80 -9.63 -3.85 4.65
N GLU A 81 -9.73 -4.85 3.76
CA GLU A 81 -10.60 -5.99 3.92
C GLU A 81 -10.34 -6.74 5.23
N ARG A 82 -11.44 -7.05 5.92
CA ARG A 82 -11.45 -7.70 7.24
C ARG A 82 -11.73 -9.21 7.16
N GLY A 83 -12.07 -9.71 5.97
CA GLY A 83 -12.58 -11.06 5.76
C GLY A 83 -11.49 -12.12 5.69
N SER A 84 -10.33 -11.79 5.14
CA SER A 84 -9.20 -12.70 5.00
C SER A 84 -7.89 -11.98 5.36
N GLU A 85 -6.89 -12.06 4.49
CA GLU A 85 -5.55 -11.52 4.70
C GLU A 85 -5.39 -10.06 4.29
N GLY A 86 -6.40 -9.41 3.68
CA GLY A 86 -6.25 -8.10 3.04
C GLY A 86 -5.63 -7.02 3.95
N ILE A 87 -6.28 -6.71 5.08
CA ILE A 87 -5.73 -5.72 6.03
C ILE A 87 -4.35 -6.13 6.57
N THR A 88 -4.14 -7.42 6.80
CA THR A 88 -2.86 -7.93 7.32
C THR A 88 -1.75 -7.77 6.30
N MET A 89 -1.97 -8.11 5.02
CA MET A 89 -1.01 -7.95 3.94
C MET A 89 -0.69 -6.48 3.70
N GLY A 90 -1.71 -5.63 3.64
CA GLY A 90 -1.53 -4.20 3.41
C GLY A 90 -0.75 -3.50 4.53
N ALA A 91 -1.09 -3.78 5.80
CA ALA A 91 -0.36 -3.23 6.92
C ALA A 91 1.08 -3.79 7.00
N MET A 92 1.27 -5.09 6.77
CA MET A 92 2.59 -5.72 6.84
C MET A 92 3.58 -5.16 5.81
N ASP A 93 3.13 -4.83 4.59
CA ASP A 93 3.94 -4.19 3.55
C ASP A 93 4.63 -2.91 4.08
N VAL A 94 3.88 -2.11 4.86
CA VAL A 94 4.41 -0.92 5.52
C VAL A 94 5.25 -1.29 6.75
N LEU A 95 4.73 -2.14 7.64
CA LEU A 95 5.39 -2.48 8.91
C LEU A 95 6.81 -3.02 8.71
N TYR A 96 7.04 -3.90 7.72
CA TYR A 96 8.38 -4.39 7.42
C TYR A 96 9.35 -3.27 7.04
N SER A 97 8.88 -2.29 6.27
CA SER A 97 9.70 -1.15 5.88
C SER A 97 10.06 -0.24 7.05
N PHE A 98 9.24 -0.24 8.10
CA PHE A 98 9.54 0.44 9.37
C PHE A 98 10.43 -0.40 10.32
N GLY A 99 10.73 -1.65 9.97
CA GLY A 99 11.61 -2.53 10.74
C GLY A 99 10.88 -3.49 11.67
N PHE A 100 9.66 -3.87 11.34
CA PHE A 100 8.89 -4.89 12.05
C PHE A 100 9.66 -6.23 12.19
N GLN A 101 9.49 -6.87 13.35
CA GLN A 101 9.99 -8.21 13.65
C GLN A 101 8.88 -9.01 14.34
N TYR A 102 8.70 -10.27 13.94
CA TYR A 102 7.69 -11.15 14.55
C TYR A 102 8.05 -11.58 15.98
N GLU A 103 9.33 -11.70 16.26
CA GLU A 103 9.84 -12.23 17.52
C GLU A 103 11.29 -11.81 17.70
N ASN A 104 11.81 -11.99 18.91
CA ASN A 104 13.22 -11.83 19.21
C ASN A 104 14.08 -12.74 18.32
N PRO A 105 15.00 -12.19 17.50
CA PRO A 105 15.87 -12.98 16.63
C PRO A 105 16.77 -13.97 17.37
N LYS A 106 16.97 -13.78 18.68
CA LYS A 106 17.81 -14.62 19.54
C LYS A 106 17.01 -15.58 20.42
N LYS A 107 15.70 -15.39 20.55
CA LYS A 107 14.85 -16.20 21.44
C LYS A 107 13.47 -16.41 20.81
N PRO A 108 13.25 -17.55 20.13
CA PRO A 108 11.98 -17.85 19.49
C PRO A 108 10.79 -17.72 20.46
N TYR A 109 9.66 -17.27 19.92
CA TYR A 109 8.39 -17.02 20.61
C TYR A 109 8.39 -15.86 21.63
N GLU A 110 9.48 -15.11 21.76
CA GLU A 110 9.50 -13.87 22.54
C GLU A 110 9.07 -12.68 21.64
N MET A 111 7.78 -12.36 21.65
CA MET A 111 7.16 -11.38 20.72
C MET A 111 7.03 -9.97 21.29
N GLU A 112 6.93 -9.84 22.61
CA GLU A 112 6.76 -8.56 23.31
C GLU A 112 7.96 -7.64 23.07
N GLY A 113 7.72 -6.38 22.73
CA GLY A 113 8.74 -5.41 22.36
C GLY A 113 9.24 -5.53 20.91
N PHE A 114 8.88 -6.60 20.20
CA PHE A 114 9.21 -6.81 18.77
C PHE A 114 7.99 -6.52 17.90
N VAL A 115 6.91 -7.29 18.08
CA VAL A 115 5.66 -7.10 17.31
C VAL A 115 5.07 -5.72 17.58
N ASN A 116 5.04 -5.30 18.84
CA ASN A 116 4.55 -4.00 19.30
C ASN A 116 5.67 -2.97 19.57
N SER A 117 6.83 -3.12 18.92
CA SER A 117 7.91 -2.15 19.02
C SER A 117 7.47 -0.73 18.60
N GLU A 118 8.16 0.31 19.06
CA GLU A 118 7.89 1.70 18.62
C GLU A 118 7.93 1.86 17.10
N LYS A 119 8.78 1.06 16.42
CA LYS A 119 8.89 1.04 14.96
C LYS A 119 7.64 0.47 14.31
N SER A 120 7.16 -0.67 14.81
CA SER A 120 5.91 -1.29 14.37
C SER A 120 4.72 -0.35 14.57
N VAL A 121 4.65 0.32 15.72
CA VAL A 121 3.61 1.30 16.04
C VAL A 121 3.65 2.47 15.04
N LYS A 122 4.83 3.01 14.74
CA LYS A 122 4.98 4.09 13.72
C LYS A 122 4.50 3.66 12.33
N GLY A 123 4.83 2.44 11.90
CA GLY A 123 4.36 1.89 10.63
C GLY A 123 2.83 1.72 10.61
N LEU A 124 2.23 1.24 11.70
CA LEU A 124 0.79 1.07 11.81
C LEU A 124 0.06 2.43 11.83
N GLU A 125 0.56 3.40 12.58
CA GLU A 125 0.02 4.76 12.60
C GLU A 125 0.14 5.44 11.23
N PHE A 126 1.21 5.18 10.48
CA PHE A 126 1.30 5.62 9.08
C PHE A 126 0.18 5.01 8.21
N TYR A 127 -0.01 3.69 8.29
CA TYR A 127 -1.03 2.99 7.48
C TYR A 127 -2.44 3.49 7.81
N LYS A 128 -2.72 3.66 9.11
CA LYS A 128 -3.96 4.26 9.60
C LYS A 128 -4.13 5.70 9.11
N ALA A 129 -3.09 6.53 9.16
CA ALA A 129 -3.16 7.90 8.66
C ALA A 129 -3.45 7.95 7.16
N LEU A 130 -2.91 7.01 6.37
CA LEU A 130 -3.22 6.90 4.95
C LEU A 130 -4.68 6.51 4.70
N TYR A 131 -5.21 5.57 5.50
CA TYR A 131 -6.63 5.20 5.49
C TYR A 131 -7.54 6.38 5.85
N ASP A 132 -7.29 7.04 7.00
CA ASP A 132 -8.13 8.12 7.53
C ASP A 132 -8.15 9.34 6.60
N CYS A 133 -7.01 9.66 5.99
CA CYS A 133 -6.90 10.80 5.10
C CYS A 133 -7.43 10.49 3.70
N CYS A 134 -6.86 9.47 3.06
CA CYS A 134 -6.57 9.57 1.63
C CYS A 134 -7.19 8.44 0.79
N THR A 135 -8.10 7.65 1.37
CA THR A 135 -8.85 6.62 0.63
C THR A 135 -10.20 7.13 0.13
N PRO A 136 -10.80 6.49 -0.90
CA PRO A 136 -12.18 6.76 -1.31
C PRO A 136 -13.20 6.46 -0.20
N PRO A 137 -14.38 7.10 -0.22
CA PRO A 137 -15.52 6.72 0.61
C PRO A 137 -15.89 5.25 0.39
N GLY A 138 -16.23 4.54 1.47
CA GLY A 138 -16.61 3.13 1.40
C GLY A 138 -15.44 2.15 1.34
N ALA A 139 -14.18 2.62 1.38
CA ALA A 139 -12.99 1.78 1.32
C ALA A 139 -12.66 1.07 2.65
N SER A 140 -13.64 0.77 3.52
CA SER A 140 -13.41 0.09 4.81
C SER A 140 -13.34 -1.43 4.71
N ASN A 141 -13.59 -1.99 3.53
CA ASN A 141 -13.48 -3.41 3.23
C ASN A 141 -13.04 -3.63 1.77
N SER A 142 -11.92 -2.99 1.38
CA SER A 142 -11.35 -3.03 0.03
C SER A 142 -10.21 -4.03 -0.04
N TYR A 143 -10.15 -4.85 -1.09
CA TYR A 143 -8.99 -5.69 -1.39
C TYR A 143 -8.64 -5.62 -2.88
N MET A 144 -8.24 -6.74 -3.48
CA MET A 144 -7.69 -6.79 -4.83
C MET A 144 -8.68 -6.32 -5.89
N GLY A 145 -9.93 -6.79 -5.83
CA GLY A 145 -10.96 -6.48 -6.84
C GLY A 145 -11.40 -5.02 -6.77
N GLU A 146 -11.78 -4.59 -5.56
CA GLU A 146 -12.22 -3.22 -5.31
C GLU A 146 -11.12 -2.20 -5.63
N GLY A 147 -9.85 -2.53 -5.32
CA GLY A 147 -8.72 -1.68 -5.67
C GLY A 147 -8.50 -1.57 -7.18
N VAL A 148 -8.60 -2.69 -7.92
CA VAL A 148 -8.52 -2.69 -9.38
C VAL A 148 -9.62 -1.80 -9.97
N ASP A 149 -10.85 -1.93 -9.48
CA ASP A 149 -11.99 -1.13 -9.95
C ASP A 149 -11.82 0.36 -9.62
N ALA A 150 -11.36 0.70 -8.41
CA ALA A 150 -11.07 2.07 -8.02
C ALA A 150 -10.00 2.70 -8.93
N PHE A 151 -8.93 1.98 -9.25
CA PHE A 151 -7.89 2.49 -10.13
C PHE A 151 -8.37 2.65 -11.58
N LYS A 152 -9.03 1.62 -12.13
CA LYS A 152 -9.48 1.60 -13.54
C LYS A 152 -10.61 2.56 -13.83
N SER A 153 -11.51 2.79 -12.87
CA SER A 153 -12.57 3.80 -13.00
C SER A 153 -12.04 5.24 -12.92
N GLY A 154 -10.77 5.40 -12.57
CA GLY A 154 -10.11 6.68 -12.38
C GLY A 154 -10.49 7.37 -11.07
N GLN A 155 -10.86 6.59 -10.05
CA GLN A 155 -11.23 7.12 -8.74
C GLN A 155 -10.01 7.48 -7.88
N VAL A 156 -8.88 6.77 -8.03
CA VAL A 156 -7.67 6.97 -7.20
C VAL A 156 -6.43 7.29 -8.03
N ALA A 157 -5.51 8.08 -7.46
CA ALA A 157 -4.24 8.43 -8.08
C ALA A 157 -3.19 7.31 -7.97
N MET A 158 -3.21 6.58 -6.84
CA MET A 158 -2.32 5.46 -6.54
C MET A 158 -3.11 4.23 -6.08
N HIS A 159 -2.52 3.06 -6.27
CA HIS A 159 -3.18 1.78 -5.99
C HIS A 159 -2.16 0.75 -5.50
N MET A 160 -2.34 0.32 -4.25
CA MET A 160 -1.67 -0.84 -3.69
C MET A 160 -2.38 -2.11 -4.16
N ASN A 161 -1.66 -3.01 -4.84
CA ASN A 161 -2.17 -4.33 -5.17
C ASN A 161 -1.05 -5.34 -5.42
N PHE A 162 -1.40 -6.62 -5.56
CA PHE A 162 -0.45 -7.61 -6.05
C PHE A 162 -0.08 -7.38 -7.51
N ALA A 163 1.17 -7.72 -7.85
CA ALA A 163 1.70 -7.55 -9.19
C ALA A 163 0.96 -8.37 -10.25
N PHE A 164 0.35 -9.51 -9.89
CA PHE A 164 -0.47 -10.28 -10.85
C PHE A 164 -1.68 -9.51 -11.41
N THR A 165 -2.13 -8.45 -10.72
CA THR A 165 -3.25 -7.63 -11.20
C THR A 165 -2.86 -6.65 -12.30
N TRP A 166 -1.56 -6.32 -12.45
CA TRP A 166 -1.09 -5.29 -13.38
C TRP A 166 -1.42 -5.53 -14.86
N PRO A 167 -1.35 -6.76 -15.40
CA PRO A 167 -1.79 -7.02 -16.78
C PRO A 167 -3.25 -6.62 -17.03
N GLY A 168 -4.11 -6.62 -15.99
CA GLY A 168 -5.52 -6.23 -16.07
C GLY A 168 -5.79 -4.73 -15.98
N LEU A 169 -4.77 -3.91 -15.67
CA LEU A 169 -4.88 -2.45 -15.52
C LEU A 169 -4.82 -1.69 -16.85
N GLN A 170 -4.24 -2.29 -17.89
CA GLN A 170 -4.23 -1.74 -19.24
C GLN A 170 -5.15 -2.57 -20.15
N LYS A 171 -6.04 -1.90 -20.89
CA LYS A 171 -6.67 -2.43 -22.10
C LYS A 171 -6.43 -1.44 -23.21
#